data_AF-A0A956GDG9-F1
#
_entry.id   AF-A0A956GDG9-F1
#
_cell.length_a   1.000
_cell.length_b   1.000
_cell.length_c   1.000
_cell.angle_alpha   90.00
_cell.angle_beta   90.00
_cell.angle_gamma   90.00
#
_symmetry.space_group_name_H-M   'P 1'
#
loop_
_entity.id
_entity.type
_entity.pdbx_description
1 polymer ?
#
loop_
_entity_poly.entity_id
_entity_poly.type
_entity_poly.pdbx_seq_one_letter_code
_entity_poly.pdbx_strand_id
1 'polypeptide(L)'
;MRHAALFFTVLALAACGDSGSTPDSNTKRDTGIDGARDATLDGPGSPDGAADAAGDATVDRGPLPDQARRDLLVFSDSVTKPDGCAPPAGDVCSSPSTLTLTGSSVTVNGSTTCAADHLDFPFNGCGGVLVDGSSGNDVFYDISLSPGTYEIKLSASWDPALYVISSCSTSASACIAASDDITPGNLERVTLKVTSTQSYRIGVDSWDPTEFGSYTLTITKTGTTVDGGPSGDSTVDAGPSPDGPGTSGPLVITEIMANPSAVTDGVGEWFEVHNPTASPVNMRNYTIQDQPGSAQNKFTITSDVIVAPGGYAVLGFNGNKATNGNVDIAYVYPSSFQLANGSDEIIMLDGSNVEVDRVYYSGTFVVSGSSTALKSPGLDNNVLSNWCAETTPWTGSAGDNGSPGKATVCQ
;
A
#
# COMPACT_ATOMS: atom_id res chain seq x y z
N MET A 1 1.28 -25.03 -65.33
CA MET A 1 0.55 -24.50 -66.52
C MET A 1 -0.65 -23.73 -65.99
N ARG A 2 -0.54 -22.40 -65.90
CA ARG A 2 -1.14 -21.38 -66.80
C ARG A 2 -2.65 -21.12 -66.54
N HIS A 3 -2.90 -19.90 -66.03
CA HIS A 3 -4.11 -19.05 -66.12
C HIS A 3 -5.35 -19.50 -65.31
N ALA A 4 -6.15 -18.63 -64.70
CA ALA A 4 -6.44 -17.23 -65.00
C ALA A 4 -6.79 -16.39 -63.74
N ALA A 5 -6.65 -15.07 -63.90
CA ALA A 5 -6.88 -14.02 -62.91
C ALA A 5 -8.17 -13.22 -63.19
N LEU A 6 -8.66 -12.58 -62.12
CA LEU A 6 -9.41 -11.31 -62.03
C LEU A 6 -10.78 -11.15 -62.73
N PHE A 7 -11.78 -10.72 -61.94
CA PHE A 7 -12.48 -9.45 -62.21
C PHE A 7 -13.04 -8.82 -60.91
N PHE A 8 -12.82 -7.51 -60.80
CA PHE A 8 -13.26 -6.56 -59.78
C PHE A 8 -14.75 -6.23 -59.89
N THR A 9 -15.40 -5.88 -58.77
CA THR A 9 -16.42 -4.82 -58.78
C THR A 9 -16.39 -4.03 -57.47
N VAL A 10 -16.16 -2.73 -57.61
CA VAL A 10 -16.27 -1.68 -56.59
C VAL A 10 -17.71 -1.16 -56.58
N LEU A 11 -18.30 -0.96 -55.40
CA LEU A 11 -19.33 0.07 -55.23
C LEU A 11 -19.29 0.65 -53.81
N ALA A 12 -18.68 1.82 -53.68
CA ALA A 12 -19.02 2.84 -52.68
C ALA A 12 -20.31 3.55 -53.15
N LEU A 13 -21.14 4.25 -52.38
CA LEU A 13 -21.04 5.00 -51.12
C LEU A 13 -22.49 5.41 -50.78
N ALA A 14 -22.86 5.54 -49.50
CA ALA A 14 -23.59 6.72 -48.98
C ALA A 14 -23.96 6.54 -47.49
N ALA A 15 -23.68 7.61 -46.75
CA ALA A 15 -23.83 7.76 -45.32
C ALA A 15 -25.20 8.32 -44.90
N CYS A 16 -25.62 7.95 -43.69
CA CYS A 16 -26.22 8.79 -42.64
C CYS A 16 -25.83 8.06 -41.34
N GLY A 17 -25.17 8.65 -40.35
CA GLY A 17 -25.48 9.93 -39.74
C GLY A 17 -26.28 9.63 -38.48
N ASP A 18 -25.62 9.16 -37.42
CA ASP A 18 -26.14 9.35 -36.07
C ASP A 18 -24.99 9.44 -35.06
N SER A 19 -24.96 10.57 -34.37
CA SER A 19 -24.03 10.93 -33.32
C SER A 19 -24.46 10.24 -32.02
N GLY A 20 -24.00 9.01 -31.82
CA GLY A 20 -24.07 8.32 -30.54
C GLY A 20 -22.71 8.40 -29.86
N SER A 21 -22.55 9.31 -28.91
CA SER A 21 -21.45 9.32 -27.95
C SER A 21 -21.38 7.95 -27.25
N THR A 22 -20.31 7.20 -27.48
CA THR A 22 -19.97 6.04 -26.66
C THR A 22 -19.69 6.52 -25.24
N PRO A 23 -20.32 5.96 -24.20
CA PRO A 23 -19.90 6.26 -22.84
C PRO A 23 -18.55 5.59 -22.61
N ASP A 24 -17.55 6.39 -22.26
CA ASP A 24 -16.30 5.92 -21.66
C ASP A 24 -16.65 5.10 -20.41
N SER A 25 -16.59 3.78 -20.52
CA SER A 25 -16.64 2.89 -19.37
C SER A 25 -15.24 2.71 -18.81
N ASN A 26 -14.72 3.73 -18.12
CA ASN A 26 -13.54 3.57 -17.27
C ASN A 26 -13.82 4.12 -15.87
N THR A 27 -14.72 3.44 -15.17
CA THR A 27 -14.80 3.42 -13.71
C THR A 27 -14.82 1.95 -13.31
N LYS A 28 -13.63 1.37 -13.10
CA LYS A 28 -13.51 0.17 -12.26
C LYS A 28 -14.05 0.58 -10.88
N ARG A 29 -14.96 -0.22 -10.33
CA ARG A 29 -15.78 0.12 -9.16
C ARG A 29 -14.93 0.36 -7.91
N ASP A 30 -14.93 1.60 -7.43
CA ASP A 30 -14.83 1.90 -6.00
C ASP A 30 -16.04 1.29 -5.28
N THR A 31 -15.84 0.24 -4.50
CA THR A 31 -16.87 -0.21 -3.55
C THR A 31 -16.58 0.38 -2.17
N GLY A 32 -16.95 1.65 -2.00
CA GLY A 32 -17.22 2.28 -0.71
C GLY A 32 -18.72 2.24 -0.38
N ILE A 33 -19.03 1.84 0.84
CA ILE A 33 -20.38 1.66 1.41
C ILE A 33 -21.08 3.03 1.60
N ASP A 34 -22.29 3.22 1.06
CA ASP A 34 -23.37 3.85 1.83
C ASP A 34 -24.76 3.44 1.33
N GLY A 35 -25.66 3.24 2.28
CA GLY A 35 -27.00 2.74 2.11
C GLY A 35 -28.03 3.83 1.88
N ALA A 36 -28.91 3.53 0.92
CA ALA A 36 -30.36 3.62 1.05
C ALA A 36 -31.09 5.00 1.03
N ARG A 37 -32.05 5.02 0.09
CA ARG A 37 -33.38 5.65 0.07
C ARG A 37 -33.48 7.06 -0.53
N ASP A 38 -34.14 7.13 -1.69
CA ASP A 38 -35.43 7.81 -1.76
C ASP A 38 -36.27 7.26 -2.93
N ALA A 39 -37.46 6.76 -2.64
CA ALA A 39 -38.46 6.38 -3.64
C ALA A 39 -39.82 6.86 -3.13
N THR A 40 -40.27 7.96 -3.74
CA THR A 40 -41.56 8.58 -3.55
C THR A 40 -42.63 7.83 -4.35
N LEU A 41 -43.71 7.41 -3.68
CA LEU A 41 -45.00 7.12 -4.32
C LEU A 41 -46.14 7.56 -3.39
N ASP A 42 -46.91 8.53 -3.88
CA ASP A 42 -48.20 8.99 -3.37
C ASP A 42 -49.33 7.98 -3.66
N GLY A 43 -50.32 7.89 -2.76
CA GLY A 43 -51.61 7.25 -3.03
C GLY A 43 -52.45 6.92 -1.78
N PRO A 44 -53.66 7.48 -1.59
CA PRO A 44 -54.38 7.49 -0.32
C PRO A 44 -55.48 6.39 -0.19
N GLY A 45 -55.84 6.05 1.05
CA GLY A 45 -56.99 5.18 1.35
C GLY A 45 -57.27 5.02 2.85
N SER A 46 -58.15 5.87 3.38
CA SER A 46 -58.85 5.75 4.68
C SER A 46 -60.00 4.71 4.60
N PRO A 47 -60.82 4.41 5.64
CA PRO A 47 -60.78 4.81 7.06
C PRO A 47 -61.20 3.69 8.08
N ASP A 48 -61.26 4.11 9.36
CA ASP A 48 -62.19 3.73 10.44
C ASP A 48 -62.10 2.39 11.20
N GLY A 49 -61.98 2.51 12.52
CA GLY A 49 -62.18 1.46 13.51
C GLY A 49 -61.89 1.93 14.94
N ALA A 50 -62.86 2.61 15.53
CA ALA A 50 -62.83 3.27 16.84
C ALA A 50 -63.00 2.34 18.06
N ALA A 51 -62.80 2.95 19.24
CA ALA A 51 -63.28 2.61 20.59
C ALA A 51 -62.34 1.71 21.45
N ASP A 52 -62.17 1.88 22.76
CA ASP A 52 -62.86 2.75 23.72
C ASP A 52 -62.06 2.93 25.04
N ALA A 53 -62.25 4.12 25.61
CA ALA A 53 -62.36 4.56 27.02
C ALA A 53 -61.45 4.14 28.20
N ALA A 54 -61.16 5.22 28.97
CA ALA A 54 -61.10 5.40 30.44
C ALA A 54 -59.70 5.35 31.10
N GLY A 55 -59.24 6.35 31.87
CA GLY A 55 -59.96 7.47 32.51
C GLY A 55 -59.07 8.65 32.95
N ASP A 56 -59.77 9.73 33.26
CA ASP A 56 -59.39 11.14 33.43
C ASP A 56 -59.36 11.59 34.91
N ALA A 57 -58.74 12.76 35.11
CA ALA A 57 -58.86 13.77 36.19
C ALA A 57 -57.83 13.74 37.33
N THR A 58 -57.06 14.78 37.65
CA THR A 58 -56.86 16.15 37.12
C THR A 58 -55.58 16.72 37.77
N VAL A 59 -54.84 17.61 37.09
CA VAL A 59 -54.57 19.01 37.49
C VAL A 59 -53.68 19.69 36.43
N ASP A 60 -54.23 20.79 35.94
CA ASP A 60 -53.74 21.80 35.01
C ASP A 60 -52.47 22.53 35.48
N ARG A 61 -51.42 22.53 34.63
CA ARG A 61 -50.48 23.65 34.40
C ARG A 61 -49.90 23.57 32.98
N GLY A 62 -50.37 24.42 32.05
CA GLY A 62 -49.62 24.69 30.81
C GLY A 62 -48.39 25.59 31.03
N PRO A 63 -47.63 25.90 29.96
CA PRO A 63 -46.70 25.05 29.23
C PRO A 63 -45.25 25.28 29.70
N LEU A 64 -44.42 24.23 29.78
CA LEU A 64 -42.97 24.38 29.88
C LEU A 64 -42.35 24.32 28.46
N PRO A 65 -41.34 25.17 28.17
CA PRO A 65 -40.78 25.31 26.83
C PRO A 65 -40.02 24.06 26.39
N ASP A 66 -40.10 23.85 25.08
CA ASP A 66 -39.45 22.87 24.23
C ASP A 66 -37.94 22.71 24.52
N GLN A 67 -37.53 21.83 25.45
CA GLN A 67 -36.17 21.26 25.56
C GLN A 67 -36.11 19.98 26.43
N ALA A 68 -36.97 18.99 26.16
CA ALA A 68 -36.84 17.66 26.78
C ALA A 68 -37.29 16.52 25.84
N ARG A 69 -36.82 16.55 24.59
CA ARG A 69 -36.87 15.40 23.65
C ARG A 69 -35.59 15.28 22.82
N ARG A 70 -34.44 15.44 23.47
CA ARG A 70 -33.12 15.03 22.95
C ARG A 70 -32.34 14.37 24.07
N ASP A 71 -32.83 13.21 24.50
CA ASP A 71 -32.07 12.25 25.31
C ASP A 71 -32.52 10.85 24.89
N LEU A 72 -32.35 10.55 23.61
CA LEU A 72 -32.16 9.18 23.16
C LEU A 72 -31.57 9.21 21.76
N LEU A 73 -30.38 8.62 21.65
CA LEU A 73 -29.61 8.26 20.45
C LEU A 73 -28.47 9.22 20.09
N VAL A 74 -27.29 8.61 20.00
CA VAL A 74 -25.96 9.08 19.60
C VAL A 74 -25.14 9.77 20.70
N PHE A 75 -24.61 8.97 21.63
CA PHE A 75 -23.23 9.19 22.05
C PHE A 75 -22.36 8.84 20.84
N SER A 76 -21.93 9.84 20.08
CA SER A 76 -20.64 9.74 19.38
C SER A 76 -19.61 9.97 20.46
N ASP A 77 -18.98 8.91 20.94
CA ASP A 77 -17.85 9.02 21.85
C ASP A 77 -16.67 9.57 21.03
N SER A 78 -16.65 10.89 20.83
CA SER A 78 -15.44 11.57 20.43
C SER A 78 -14.47 11.38 21.59
N VAL A 79 -13.45 10.54 21.40
CA VAL A 79 -12.43 10.33 22.42
C VAL A 79 -11.75 11.69 22.62
N THR A 80 -12.11 12.40 23.69
CA THR A 80 -11.47 13.67 24.04
C THR A 80 -10.34 13.38 25.01
N LYS A 81 -9.18 13.99 24.78
CA LYS A 81 -8.02 13.91 25.67
C LYS A 81 -8.46 14.22 27.11
N PRO A 82 -8.12 13.38 28.11
CA PRO A 82 -8.55 13.60 29.48
C PRO A 82 -8.05 14.95 30.02
N ASP A 83 -8.95 15.75 30.57
CA ASP A 83 -8.60 17.04 31.17
C ASP A 83 -7.54 16.88 32.28
N GLY A 84 -6.43 17.59 32.14
CA GLY A 84 -5.37 17.66 33.15
C GLY A 84 -4.46 16.43 33.25
N CYS A 85 -4.46 15.53 32.26
CA CYS A 85 -3.53 14.41 32.27
C CYS A 85 -2.09 14.84 31.94
N ALA A 86 -1.12 14.24 32.64
CA ALA A 86 0.30 14.58 32.51
C ALA A 86 0.89 13.95 31.23
N PRO A 87 1.74 14.67 30.47
CA PRO A 87 2.39 14.09 29.32
C PRO A 87 3.29 12.89 29.70
N PRO A 88 3.37 11.86 28.84
CA PRO A 88 4.18 10.68 29.10
C PRO A 88 5.69 10.98 29.04
N ALA A 89 6.51 10.05 29.53
CA ALA A 89 7.94 10.13 29.29
C ALA A 89 8.23 9.94 27.80
N GLY A 90 9.07 10.81 27.23
CA GLY A 90 9.37 10.80 25.79
C GLY A 90 8.38 11.58 24.94
N ASP A 91 7.48 12.36 25.55
CA ASP A 91 6.54 13.25 24.86
C ASP A 91 7.22 14.23 23.88
N VAL A 92 8.37 14.80 24.28
CA VAL A 92 9.12 15.73 23.42
C VAL A 92 10.21 14.97 22.66
N CYS A 93 10.25 15.10 21.33
CA CYS A 93 11.27 14.43 20.51
C CYS A 93 12.71 14.69 20.97
N SER A 94 13.02 15.90 21.44
CA SER A 94 14.36 16.26 21.94
C SER A 94 14.71 15.67 23.30
N SER A 95 13.73 15.07 24.00
CA SER A 95 13.88 14.42 25.31
C SER A 95 13.16 13.05 25.33
N PRO A 96 13.59 12.10 24.48
CA PRO A 96 12.94 10.80 24.34
C PRO A 96 13.20 9.87 25.54
N SER A 97 12.35 8.87 25.70
CA SER A 97 12.57 7.78 26.66
C SER A 97 13.65 6.82 26.16
N THR A 98 14.62 6.44 27.00
CA THR A 98 15.67 5.48 26.58
C THR A 98 15.20 4.03 26.73
N LEU A 99 15.32 3.26 25.65
CA LEU A 99 15.12 1.82 25.64
C LEU A 99 16.46 1.08 25.66
N THR A 100 16.46 -0.13 26.21
CA THR A 100 17.62 -1.01 26.22
C THR A 100 17.18 -2.42 25.84
N LEU A 101 17.85 -3.02 24.86
CA LEU A 101 17.63 -4.42 24.51
C LEU A 101 18.03 -5.32 25.68
N THR A 102 17.12 -6.20 26.08
CA THR A 102 17.42 -7.29 27.02
C THR A 102 17.60 -8.56 26.20
N GLY A 103 18.86 -8.94 25.94
CA GLY A 103 19.15 -9.99 24.97
C GLY A 103 18.94 -9.49 23.53
N SER A 104 18.01 -10.10 22.81
CA SER A 104 17.71 -9.75 21.41
C SER A 104 16.46 -8.89 21.26
N SER A 105 15.72 -8.55 22.31
CA SER A 105 14.48 -7.77 22.17
C SER A 105 14.24 -6.79 23.31
N VAL A 106 13.38 -5.81 23.05
CA VAL A 106 12.74 -4.97 24.05
C VAL A 106 11.29 -4.76 23.65
N THR A 107 10.39 -4.78 24.64
CA THR A 107 8.98 -4.45 24.47
C THR A 107 8.62 -3.39 25.49
N VAL A 108 7.93 -2.33 25.04
CA VAL A 108 7.41 -1.27 25.88
C VAL A 108 5.91 -1.12 25.62
N ASN A 109 5.15 -0.92 26.69
CA ASN A 109 3.75 -0.52 26.61
C ASN A 109 3.68 0.97 26.94
N GLY A 110 3.09 1.75 26.05
CA GLY A 110 2.98 3.20 26.16
C GLY A 110 1.57 3.68 25.83
N SER A 111 1.39 5.00 25.82
CA SER A 111 0.15 5.62 25.37
C SER A 111 0.40 7.02 24.83
N THR A 112 -0.23 7.35 23.70
CA THR A 112 -0.23 8.70 23.11
C THR A 112 -1.35 9.59 23.69
N THR A 113 -2.26 9.04 24.50
CA THR A 113 -3.47 9.75 25.00
C THR A 113 -3.18 11.11 25.65
N CYS A 114 -2.07 11.22 26.38
CA CYS A 114 -1.71 12.44 27.09
C CYS A 114 -0.52 13.17 26.48
N ALA A 115 0.07 12.60 25.43
CA ALA A 115 1.12 13.26 24.70
C ALA A 115 0.59 14.52 23.99
N ALA A 116 1.50 15.40 23.61
CA ALA A 116 1.23 16.45 22.66
C ALA A 116 1.91 16.10 21.34
N ASP A 117 1.34 16.64 20.28
CA ASP A 117 1.94 16.73 18.95
C ASP A 117 3.21 17.59 19.02
N HIS A 118 4.34 17.01 18.60
CA HIS A 118 5.65 17.65 18.60
C HIS A 118 6.43 17.51 17.29
N LEU A 119 6.14 16.52 16.43
CA LEU A 119 6.88 16.26 15.21
C LEU A 119 6.00 15.67 14.08
N ASP A 120 5.47 16.57 13.26
CA ASP A 120 4.74 16.18 12.07
C ASP A 120 5.64 16.08 10.83
N PHE A 121 5.64 14.93 10.18
CA PHE A 121 6.17 14.85 8.83
C PHE A 121 5.16 15.46 7.84
N PRO A 122 5.61 16.23 6.83
CA PRO A 122 4.70 16.71 5.80
C PRO A 122 4.11 15.54 5.01
N PHE A 123 3.00 15.78 4.29
CA PHE A 123 2.44 14.85 3.29
C PHE A 123 3.55 14.28 2.39
N ASN A 124 3.55 12.96 2.19
CA ASN A 124 4.58 12.22 1.46
C ASN A 124 5.99 12.34 2.09
N GLY A 125 6.03 12.67 3.38
CA GLY A 125 7.21 12.73 4.22
C GLY A 125 7.73 11.34 4.54
N CYS A 126 8.98 11.27 5.02
CA CYS A 126 9.64 10.01 5.33
C CYS A 126 9.56 8.94 4.22
N GLY A 127 10.05 9.25 3.01
CA GLY A 127 10.08 8.28 1.91
C GLY A 127 8.73 8.05 1.22
N GLY A 128 7.71 8.86 1.53
CA GLY A 128 6.40 8.79 0.89
C GLY A 128 5.41 7.81 1.53
N VAL A 129 5.79 7.25 2.68
CA VAL A 129 4.98 6.33 3.46
C VAL A 129 3.82 7.04 4.16
N LEU A 130 3.99 8.33 4.49
CA LEU A 130 3.00 9.10 5.24
C LEU A 130 2.07 9.82 4.29
N VAL A 131 0.92 9.18 4.07
CA VAL A 131 -0.03 9.53 3.01
C VAL A 131 -0.86 10.77 3.32
N ASP A 132 -0.86 11.25 4.55
CA ASP A 132 -1.26 12.59 4.96
C ASP A 132 -0.41 12.93 6.18
N GLY A 133 -0.03 14.19 6.37
CA GLY A 133 0.85 14.55 7.49
C GLY A 133 0.20 14.13 8.81
N SER A 134 0.91 13.33 9.60
CA SER A 134 0.50 13.10 10.98
C SER A 134 0.40 14.44 11.68
N SER A 135 -0.66 14.64 12.46
CA SER A 135 -0.87 15.87 13.24
C SER A 135 -1.33 15.55 14.65
N GLY A 136 -1.05 14.33 15.08
CA GLY A 136 -1.54 13.75 16.32
C GLY A 136 -0.45 13.65 17.38
N ASN A 137 -0.81 13.04 18.51
CA ASN A 137 0.06 13.03 19.67
C ASN A 137 1.25 12.06 19.48
N ASP A 138 2.44 12.54 19.83
CA ASP A 138 3.70 11.81 19.64
C ASP A 138 4.31 11.24 20.92
N VAL A 139 4.98 10.09 20.83
CA VAL A 139 5.89 9.61 21.87
C VAL A 139 7.17 9.06 21.23
N PHE A 140 8.32 9.49 21.79
CA PHE A 140 9.63 9.19 21.25
C PHE A 140 10.48 8.32 22.18
N TYR A 141 11.22 7.40 21.56
CA TYR A 141 12.15 6.49 22.21
C TYR A 141 13.54 6.55 21.58
N ASP A 142 14.59 6.61 22.39
CA ASP A 142 15.97 6.41 21.91
C ASP A 142 16.42 4.99 22.22
N ILE A 143 17.07 4.35 21.25
CA ILE A 143 17.65 3.02 21.40
C ILE A 143 19.00 2.91 20.71
N SER A 144 19.99 2.36 21.42
CA SER A 144 21.30 2.03 20.83
C SER A 144 21.29 0.60 20.31
N LEU A 145 21.52 0.43 19.01
CA LEU A 145 21.49 -0.86 18.34
C LEU A 145 22.88 -1.21 17.84
N SER A 146 23.29 -2.46 18.10
CA SER A 146 24.53 -3.04 17.56
C SER A 146 24.31 -3.56 16.14
N PRO A 147 25.37 -3.87 15.38
CA PRO A 147 25.22 -4.42 14.03
C PRO A 147 24.30 -5.66 13.98
N GLY A 148 23.33 -5.64 13.08
CA GLY A 148 22.29 -6.66 12.95
C GLY A 148 21.07 -6.16 12.19
N THR A 149 20.15 -7.08 11.93
CA THR A 149 18.82 -6.74 11.40
C THR A 149 17.85 -6.73 12.55
N TYR A 150 17.01 -5.69 12.61
CA TYR A 150 16.01 -5.49 13.63
C TYR A 150 14.63 -5.33 12.99
N GLU A 151 13.64 -5.89 13.65
CA GLU A 151 12.24 -5.69 13.35
C GLU A 151 11.63 -4.83 14.45
N ILE A 152 10.99 -3.72 14.05
CA ILE A 152 10.33 -2.77 14.92
C ILE A 152 8.84 -2.87 14.61
N LYS A 153 8.06 -3.24 15.61
CA LYS A 153 6.62 -3.49 15.50
C LYS A 153 5.87 -2.61 16.46
N LEU A 154 4.83 -1.96 15.98
CA LEU A 154 3.93 -1.17 16.80
C LEU A 154 2.50 -1.69 16.61
N SER A 155 1.88 -2.06 17.73
CA SER A 155 0.50 -2.55 17.76
C SER A 155 -0.32 -1.63 18.63
N ALA A 156 -1.46 -1.21 18.10
CA ALA A 156 -2.47 -0.43 18.79
C ALA A 156 -3.86 -0.98 18.42
N SER A 157 -4.92 -0.44 19.03
CA SER A 157 -6.31 -0.66 18.57
C SER A 157 -6.88 0.54 17.81
N TRP A 158 -6.08 1.59 17.67
CA TRP A 158 -6.30 2.80 16.90
C TRP A 158 -5.30 2.79 15.73
N ASP A 159 -5.22 3.86 14.95
CA ASP A 159 -4.35 3.98 13.78
C ASP A 159 -3.06 4.75 14.12
N PRO A 160 -1.95 4.06 14.43
CA PRO A 160 -0.68 4.71 14.71
C PRO A 160 0.21 4.76 13.48
N ALA A 161 1.05 5.79 13.45
CA ALA A 161 2.20 5.83 12.56
C ALA A 161 3.49 5.50 13.34
N LEU A 162 4.41 4.80 12.68
CA LEU A 162 5.71 4.40 13.24
C LEU A 162 6.84 5.01 12.42
N TYR A 163 7.74 5.75 13.08
CA TYR A 163 8.94 6.32 12.42
C TYR A 163 10.23 5.88 13.09
N VAL A 164 11.28 5.77 12.28
CA VAL A 164 12.67 5.70 12.71
C VAL A 164 13.38 6.92 12.16
N ILE A 165 13.92 7.76 13.03
CA ILE A 165 14.53 9.04 12.66
C ILE A 165 15.94 9.16 13.25
N SER A 166 16.78 9.93 12.54
CA SER A 166 18.13 10.29 12.96
C SER A 166 18.18 11.58 13.79
N SER A 167 17.14 12.41 13.70
CA SER A 167 17.04 13.69 14.41
C SER A 167 15.58 14.18 14.47
N CYS A 168 15.28 15.11 15.38
CA CYS A 168 13.97 15.79 15.47
C CYS A 168 13.79 16.84 14.38
N SER A 169 13.95 16.42 13.12
CA SER A 169 13.74 17.26 11.95
C SER A 169 12.70 16.58 11.09
N THR A 170 11.78 17.37 10.55
CA THR A 170 10.73 16.92 9.64
C THR A 170 11.23 16.81 8.19
N SER A 171 12.52 17.09 7.96
CA SER A 171 13.18 16.89 6.66
C SER A 171 13.19 15.40 6.28
N ALA A 172 12.94 15.07 5.02
CA ALA A 172 13.03 13.69 4.52
C ALA A 172 14.36 12.99 4.86
N SER A 173 15.48 13.72 4.86
CA SER A 173 16.81 13.18 5.22
C SER A 173 16.98 12.79 6.68
N ALA A 174 16.10 13.28 7.56
CA ALA A 174 16.11 12.90 8.97
C ALA A 174 15.39 11.57 9.20
N CYS A 175 14.49 11.18 8.30
CA CYS A 175 13.78 9.92 8.41
C CYS A 175 14.57 8.77 7.80
N ILE A 176 14.67 7.68 8.54
CA ILE A 176 15.39 6.47 8.17
C ILE A 176 14.42 5.44 7.61
N ALA A 177 13.26 5.31 8.23
CA ALA A 177 12.18 4.41 7.80
C ALA A 177 10.87 4.82 8.47
N ALA A 178 9.74 4.50 7.85
CA ALA A 178 8.42 4.63 8.44
C ALA A 178 7.53 3.45 8.04
N SER A 179 6.44 3.29 8.78
CA SER A 179 5.31 2.41 8.46
C SER A 179 4.06 3.12 8.96
N ASP A 180 3.03 3.10 8.12
CA ASP A 180 1.76 3.77 8.38
C ASP A 180 0.64 3.05 7.62
N ASP A 181 -0.05 2.12 8.27
CA ASP A 181 -1.21 1.40 7.75
C ASP A 181 -2.48 2.07 8.29
N ILE A 182 -3.15 2.82 7.42
CA ILE A 182 -4.33 3.67 7.70
C ILE A 182 -5.57 2.95 8.27
N THR A 183 -5.44 1.67 8.63
CA THR A 183 -6.52 0.87 9.19
C THR A 183 -6.31 0.72 10.70
N PRO A 184 -7.21 1.29 11.53
CA PRO A 184 -7.12 1.16 12.99
C PRO A 184 -6.97 -0.30 13.44
N GLY A 185 -5.94 -0.56 14.24
CA GLY A 185 -5.66 -1.89 14.79
C GLY A 185 -4.72 -2.75 13.95
N ASN A 186 -4.33 -2.31 12.74
CA ASN A 186 -3.26 -2.96 12.01
C ASN A 186 -1.90 -2.73 12.69
N LEU A 187 -0.93 -3.54 12.27
CA LEU A 187 0.39 -3.58 12.88
C LEU A 187 1.35 -2.78 12.02
N GLU A 188 1.90 -1.70 12.56
CA GLU A 188 3.02 -1.04 11.91
C GLU A 188 4.30 -1.82 12.05
N ARG A 189 5.07 -1.89 10.96
CA ARG A 189 6.30 -2.66 10.92
C ARG A 189 7.38 -2.00 10.09
N VAL A 190 8.54 -1.78 10.73
CA VAL A 190 9.77 -1.38 10.06
C VAL A 190 10.84 -2.47 10.25
N THR A 191 11.56 -2.79 9.17
CA THR A 191 12.80 -3.58 9.24
C THR A 191 14.01 -2.66 9.10
N LEU A 192 14.86 -2.64 10.13
CA LEU A 192 16.05 -1.80 10.20
C LEU A 192 17.33 -2.63 10.11
N LYS A 193 18.15 -2.37 9.09
CA LYS A 193 19.51 -2.91 8.98
C LYS A 193 20.49 -1.96 9.64
N VAL A 194 21.21 -2.44 10.65
CA VAL A 194 22.18 -1.66 11.42
C VAL A 194 23.57 -2.20 11.10
N THR A 195 24.44 -1.38 10.49
CA THR A 195 25.79 -1.79 10.07
C THR A 195 26.88 -1.42 11.07
N SER A 196 26.62 -0.42 11.91
CA SER A 196 27.51 0.02 12.98
C SER A 196 26.71 0.33 14.24
N THR A 197 27.33 0.22 15.41
CA THR A 197 26.64 0.56 16.66
C THR A 197 26.31 2.04 16.68
N GLN A 198 25.02 2.38 16.67
CA GLN A 198 24.55 3.76 16.71
C GLN A 198 23.22 3.86 17.44
N SER A 199 22.85 5.08 17.80
CA SER A 199 21.53 5.38 18.37
C SER A 199 20.53 5.70 17.28
N TYR A 200 19.32 5.20 17.45
CA TYR A 200 18.15 5.48 16.63
C TYR A 200 17.05 6.07 17.51
N ARG A 201 16.25 6.96 16.94
CA ARG A 201 15.05 7.48 17.57
C ARG A 201 13.82 6.88 16.90
N ILE A 202 12.91 6.36 17.71
CA ILE A 202 11.66 5.77 17.28
C ILE A 202 10.53 6.71 17.68
N GLY A 203 9.72 7.14 16.72
CA GLY A 203 8.48 7.88 16.96
C GLY A 203 7.30 6.95 16.89
N VAL A 204 6.40 7.06 17.87
CA VAL A 204 5.04 6.52 17.85
C VAL A 204 4.12 7.71 17.77
N ASP A 205 3.39 7.82 16.68
CA ASP A 205 2.60 8.99 16.37
C ASP A 205 1.14 8.62 16.15
N SER A 206 0.26 9.54 16.46
CA SER A 206 -1.17 9.44 16.21
C SER A 206 -1.48 10.02 14.84
N TRP A 207 -2.17 9.24 14.00
CA TRP A 207 -2.52 9.68 12.66
C TRP A 207 -3.30 11.01 12.66
N ASP A 208 -4.37 11.07 13.46
CA ASP A 208 -5.19 12.27 13.67
C ASP A 208 -5.30 12.62 15.17
N PRO A 209 -5.45 13.91 15.53
CA PRO A 209 -5.74 14.35 16.89
C PRO A 209 -6.86 13.60 17.64
N THR A 210 -7.76 12.90 16.95
CA THR A 210 -8.84 12.12 17.56
C THR A 210 -8.53 10.64 17.74
N GLU A 211 -7.42 10.15 17.20
CA GLU A 211 -7.04 8.73 17.19
C GLU A 211 -5.80 8.49 18.02
N PHE A 212 -5.97 8.36 19.34
CA PHE A 212 -4.88 8.16 20.27
C PHE A 212 -5.22 7.05 21.27
N GLY A 213 -4.21 6.47 21.91
CA GLY A 213 -4.45 5.42 22.87
C GLY A 213 -3.22 4.68 23.33
N SER A 214 -3.48 3.54 23.97
CA SER A 214 -2.41 2.63 24.40
C SER A 214 -1.83 1.89 23.20
N TYR A 215 -0.53 1.58 23.28
CA TYR A 215 0.18 0.82 22.26
C TYR A 215 1.23 -0.11 22.88
N THR A 216 1.66 -1.09 22.10
CA THR A 216 2.81 -1.95 22.38
C THR A 216 3.84 -1.80 21.27
N LEU A 217 5.02 -1.28 21.61
CA LEU A 217 6.18 -1.19 20.72
C LEU A 217 7.16 -2.32 21.06
N THR A 218 7.55 -3.09 20.05
CA THR A 218 8.52 -4.19 20.19
C THR A 218 9.64 -4.03 19.18
N ILE A 219 10.89 -4.09 19.64
CA ILE A 219 12.09 -4.09 18.81
C ILE A 219 12.80 -5.41 19.03
N THR A 220 13.00 -6.20 17.96
CA THR A 220 13.63 -7.52 18.01
C THR A 220 14.76 -7.63 17.01
N LYS A 221 15.95 -8.02 17.46
CA LYS A 221 17.06 -8.42 16.59
C LYS A 221 16.74 -9.76 15.95
N THR A 222 16.54 -9.76 14.63
CA THR A 222 16.15 -10.94 13.84
C THR A 222 17.33 -11.56 13.08
N GLY A 223 18.46 -10.85 12.95
CA GLY A 223 19.65 -11.35 12.26
C GLY A 223 20.95 -10.66 12.67
N THR A 224 22.08 -11.31 12.35
CA THR A 224 23.43 -10.73 12.44
C THR A 224 23.82 -10.14 11.09
N THR A 225 24.38 -8.92 11.05
CA THR A 225 25.04 -8.41 9.84
C THR A 225 26.32 -9.20 9.63
N VAL A 226 26.29 -10.19 8.75
CA VAL A 226 27.50 -10.86 8.28
C VAL A 226 28.07 -10.07 7.12
N ASP A 227 28.90 -9.08 7.43
CA ASP A 227 29.95 -8.62 6.52
C ASP A 227 31.28 -8.66 7.28
N GLY A 228 32.11 -9.64 6.90
CA GLY A 228 33.34 -10.00 7.60
C GLY A 228 34.48 -9.01 7.37
N GLY A 229 35.19 -8.68 8.46
CA GLY A 229 36.56 -8.19 8.41
C GLY A 229 37.57 -9.28 7.98
N PRO A 230 38.85 -8.91 7.73
CA PRO A 230 39.57 -9.31 6.53
C PRO A 230 40.43 -10.57 6.69
N SER A 231 40.46 -11.40 5.65
CA SER A 231 41.62 -12.24 5.34
C SER A 231 41.69 -12.44 3.83
N GLY A 232 42.77 -11.94 3.24
CA GLY A 232 42.96 -11.93 1.79
C GLY A 232 43.07 -13.32 1.19
N ASP A 233 42.35 -13.52 0.09
CA ASP A 233 42.82 -14.30 -1.04
C ASP A 233 42.27 -13.65 -2.31
N SER A 234 43.14 -13.50 -3.31
CA SER A 234 42.87 -12.76 -4.54
C SER A 234 42.09 -13.60 -5.54
N THR A 235 41.34 -12.91 -6.39
CA THR A 235 40.66 -13.37 -7.62
C THR A 235 39.22 -13.87 -7.43
N VAL A 236 38.24 -12.99 -7.62
CA VAL A 236 37.59 -12.77 -8.92
C VAL A 236 36.77 -11.47 -8.88
N ASP A 237 36.76 -10.82 -10.04
CA ASP A 237 36.06 -9.62 -10.42
C ASP A 237 34.52 -9.74 -10.26
N ALA A 238 33.94 -8.89 -9.40
CA ALA A 238 32.54 -8.48 -9.48
C ALA A 238 32.45 -7.03 -8.97
N GLY A 239 32.08 -6.13 -9.87
CA GLY A 239 31.92 -4.69 -9.64
C GLY A 239 30.82 -4.33 -8.64
N PRO A 240 30.64 -3.02 -8.38
CA PRO A 240 30.01 -2.52 -7.17
C PRO A 240 28.49 -2.74 -7.15
N SER A 241 27.98 -3.30 -6.04
CA SER A 241 26.55 -3.30 -5.70
C SER A 241 26.18 -1.93 -5.10
N PRO A 242 25.13 -1.25 -5.58
CA PRO A 242 24.64 -0.02 -4.98
C PRO A 242 23.59 -0.38 -3.91
N ASP A 243 23.99 -0.38 -2.65
CA ASP A 243 23.06 -0.54 -1.53
C ASP A 243 22.24 0.74 -1.32
N GLY A 244 20.96 0.70 -1.69
CA GLY A 244 19.91 1.64 -1.28
C GLY A 244 18.85 0.93 -0.44
N PRO A 245 18.13 1.62 0.47
CA PRO A 245 17.19 0.99 1.38
C PRO A 245 15.83 0.77 0.71
N GLY A 246 15.39 -0.48 0.61
CA GLY A 246 14.06 -0.89 0.15
C GLY A 246 13.94 -2.41 0.29
N THR A 247 12.92 -2.86 1.01
CA THR A 247 12.35 -4.23 1.03
C THR A 247 13.33 -5.42 0.92
N SER A 248 13.76 -5.95 2.07
CA SER A 248 14.69 -7.09 2.15
C SER A 248 13.99 -8.46 1.97
N GLY A 249 13.20 -8.62 0.92
CA GLY A 249 12.83 -9.91 0.36
C GLY A 249 13.79 -10.33 -0.77
N PRO A 250 13.86 -11.62 -1.17
CA PRO A 250 14.76 -12.06 -2.24
C PRO A 250 14.29 -11.64 -3.65
N LEU A 251 13.14 -10.96 -3.76
CA LEU A 251 12.57 -10.49 -5.01
C LEU A 251 12.15 -9.02 -4.88
N VAL A 252 12.25 -8.27 -5.98
CA VAL A 252 11.86 -6.86 -6.09
C VAL A 252 10.85 -6.72 -7.23
N ILE A 253 9.75 -6.00 -7.05
CA ILE A 253 8.78 -5.62 -8.08
C ILE A 253 9.43 -4.51 -8.91
N THR A 254 9.61 -4.76 -10.21
CA THR A 254 10.43 -3.90 -11.08
C THR A 254 9.66 -3.21 -12.19
N GLU A 255 8.48 -3.72 -12.57
CA GLU A 255 7.72 -3.16 -13.69
C GLU A 255 6.24 -3.49 -13.55
N ILE A 256 5.36 -2.54 -13.87
CA ILE A 256 3.91 -2.67 -13.75
C ILE A 256 3.23 -2.13 -15.02
N MET A 257 2.45 -2.98 -15.69
CA MET A 257 1.52 -2.61 -16.77
C MET A 257 0.10 -2.62 -16.23
N ALA A 258 -0.37 -1.48 -15.73
CA ALA A 258 -1.73 -1.32 -15.21
C ALA A 258 -2.76 -0.95 -16.29
N ASN A 259 -2.34 -0.20 -17.33
CA ASN A 259 -3.23 0.38 -18.35
C ASN A 259 -2.75 0.07 -19.78
N PRO A 260 -2.83 -1.19 -20.25
CA PRO A 260 -2.43 -1.54 -21.60
C PRO A 260 -3.35 -0.87 -22.63
N SER A 261 -2.80 -0.48 -23.79
CA SER A 261 -3.55 0.18 -24.87
C SER A 261 -3.63 -0.66 -26.14
N ALA A 262 -2.69 -1.59 -26.34
CA ALA A 262 -2.63 -2.45 -27.52
C ALA A 262 -3.64 -3.61 -27.47
N VAL A 263 -4.10 -3.96 -26.26
CA VAL A 263 -5.14 -4.95 -25.99
C VAL A 263 -6.12 -4.40 -24.96
N THR A 264 -7.23 -5.10 -24.72
CA THR A 264 -8.20 -4.69 -23.69
C THR A 264 -7.54 -4.64 -22.31
N ASP A 265 -7.76 -3.55 -21.58
CA ASP A 265 -7.27 -3.23 -20.22
C ASP A 265 -7.03 -4.48 -19.35
N GLY A 266 -8.10 -5.09 -18.83
CA GLY A 266 -8.00 -6.27 -17.96
C GLY A 266 -7.42 -7.55 -18.58
N VAL A 267 -7.02 -7.56 -19.85
CA VAL A 267 -6.39 -8.71 -20.53
C VAL A 267 -4.88 -8.53 -20.70
N GLY A 268 -4.41 -7.29 -20.78
CA GLY A 268 -3.00 -6.95 -20.97
C GLY A 268 -2.27 -6.57 -19.68
N GLU A 269 -2.94 -6.62 -18.53
CA GLU A 269 -2.35 -6.28 -17.24
C GLU A 269 -1.31 -7.32 -16.78
N TRP A 270 -0.19 -6.83 -16.26
CA TRP A 270 0.86 -7.64 -15.65
C TRP A 270 1.76 -6.81 -14.74
N PHE A 271 2.46 -7.49 -13.84
CA PHE A 271 3.59 -6.94 -13.10
C PHE A 271 4.78 -7.90 -13.17
N GLU A 272 5.97 -7.38 -12.93
CA GLU A 272 7.22 -8.11 -13.01
C GLU A 272 7.96 -8.09 -11.68
N VAL A 273 8.62 -9.21 -11.38
CA VAL A 273 9.57 -9.32 -10.27
C VAL A 273 10.96 -9.67 -10.77
N HIS A 274 11.99 -9.14 -10.11
CA HIS A 274 13.40 -9.40 -10.33
C HIS A 274 14.01 -10.14 -9.13
N ASN A 275 14.90 -11.10 -9.39
CA ASN A 275 15.72 -11.75 -8.37
C ASN A 275 17.15 -11.19 -8.38
N PRO A 276 17.51 -10.25 -7.50
CA PRO A 276 18.87 -9.72 -7.43
C PRO A 276 19.88 -10.70 -6.81
N THR A 277 19.43 -11.83 -6.27
CA THR A 277 20.29 -12.76 -5.54
C THR A 277 21.05 -13.72 -6.47
N ALA A 278 22.08 -14.38 -5.94
CA ALA A 278 22.86 -15.38 -6.66
C ALA A 278 22.20 -16.78 -6.71
N SER A 279 21.03 -16.96 -6.10
CA SER A 279 20.33 -18.25 -6.02
C SER A 279 18.92 -18.15 -6.62
N PRO A 280 18.40 -19.20 -7.28
CA PRO A 280 17.05 -19.17 -7.79
C PRO A 280 16.03 -19.07 -6.64
N VAL A 281 14.97 -18.31 -6.86
CA VAL A 281 13.83 -18.17 -5.92
C VAL A 281 12.62 -18.81 -6.57
N ASN A 282 11.96 -19.74 -5.87
CA ASN A 282 10.67 -20.27 -6.30
C ASN A 282 9.55 -19.54 -5.56
N MET A 283 8.66 -18.87 -6.29
CA MET A 283 7.54 -18.12 -5.70
C MET A 283 6.34 -19.00 -5.35
N ARG A 284 6.45 -20.32 -5.42
CA ARG A 284 5.36 -21.20 -4.99
C ARG A 284 5.00 -20.94 -3.53
N ASN A 285 3.69 -20.83 -3.28
CA ASN A 285 3.08 -20.42 -2.01
C ASN A 285 3.26 -18.95 -1.63
N TYR A 286 3.84 -18.11 -2.48
CA TYR A 286 3.80 -16.67 -2.26
C TYR A 286 2.36 -16.19 -2.43
N THR A 287 1.97 -15.22 -1.62
CA THR A 287 0.67 -14.55 -1.72
C THR A 287 0.88 -13.14 -2.26
N ILE A 288 0.13 -12.80 -3.29
CA ILE A 288 0.04 -11.45 -3.82
C ILE A 288 -1.31 -10.89 -3.37
N GLN A 289 -1.30 -9.68 -2.80
CA GLN A 289 -2.50 -9.01 -2.34
C GLN A 289 -2.40 -7.51 -2.62
N ASP A 290 -3.55 -6.89 -2.82
CA ASP A 290 -3.67 -5.44 -2.99
C ASP A 290 -3.59 -4.74 -1.62
N GLN A 291 -4.48 -5.08 -0.68
CA GLN A 291 -4.52 -4.44 0.63
C GLN A 291 -4.01 -5.35 1.76
N PRO A 292 -3.22 -4.84 2.73
CA PRO A 292 -2.81 -5.59 3.93
C PRO A 292 -4.00 -6.19 4.67
N GLY A 293 -3.90 -7.47 5.03
CA GLY A 293 -4.93 -8.14 5.84
C GLY A 293 -6.26 -8.41 5.12
N SER A 294 -6.45 -7.91 3.90
CA SER A 294 -7.69 -8.11 3.14
C SER A 294 -7.85 -9.57 2.71
N ALA A 295 -9.10 -10.03 2.71
CA ALA A 295 -9.47 -11.31 2.11
C ALA A 295 -9.81 -11.17 0.61
N GLN A 296 -9.92 -9.93 0.12
CA GLN A 296 -10.27 -9.60 -1.26
C GLN A 296 -9.02 -9.20 -2.04
N ASN A 297 -9.13 -9.15 -3.37
CA ASN A 297 -8.07 -8.75 -4.30
C ASN A 297 -6.69 -9.38 -3.99
N LYS A 298 -6.69 -10.71 -3.77
CA LYS A 298 -5.48 -11.49 -3.47
C LYS A 298 -5.49 -12.88 -4.10
N PHE A 299 -4.32 -13.46 -4.26
CA PHE A 299 -4.14 -14.85 -4.69
C PHE A 299 -2.83 -15.45 -4.17
N THR A 300 -2.80 -16.77 -4.06
CA THR A 300 -1.57 -17.52 -3.78
C THR A 300 -1.06 -18.19 -5.06
N ILE A 301 0.25 -18.13 -5.28
CA ILE A 301 0.91 -18.82 -6.40
C ILE A 301 0.94 -20.32 -6.12
N THR A 302 0.21 -21.09 -6.92
CA THR A 302 0.00 -22.54 -6.66
C THR A 302 0.93 -23.47 -7.45
N SER A 303 1.60 -22.95 -8.49
CA SER A 303 2.58 -23.66 -9.32
C SER A 303 3.99 -23.12 -9.09
N ASP A 304 5.00 -23.87 -9.53
CA ASP A 304 6.38 -23.39 -9.46
C ASP A 304 6.59 -22.22 -10.42
N VAL A 305 7.15 -21.13 -9.89
CA VAL A 305 7.58 -19.94 -10.65
C VAL A 305 9.01 -19.68 -10.21
N ILE A 306 9.96 -20.19 -10.99
CA ILE A 306 11.38 -20.13 -10.65
C ILE A 306 11.99 -18.89 -11.28
N VAL A 307 12.32 -17.90 -10.45
CA VAL A 307 13.07 -16.71 -10.84
C VAL A 307 14.56 -17.03 -10.71
N ALA A 308 15.25 -17.19 -11.85
CA ALA A 308 16.67 -17.49 -11.88
C ALA A 308 17.51 -16.37 -11.20
N PRO A 309 18.76 -16.63 -10.78
CA PRO A 309 19.67 -15.58 -10.32
C PRO A 309 19.79 -14.45 -11.35
N GLY A 310 19.59 -13.20 -10.93
CA GLY A 310 19.56 -12.03 -11.83
C GLY A 310 18.41 -12.04 -12.86
N GLY A 311 17.47 -12.97 -12.72
CA GLY A 311 16.37 -13.18 -13.66
C GLY A 311 15.12 -12.38 -13.31
N TYR A 312 14.15 -12.46 -14.21
CA TYR A 312 12.85 -11.80 -14.09
C TYR A 312 11.72 -12.82 -14.28
N ALA A 313 10.58 -12.57 -13.66
CA ALA A 313 9.35 -13.32 -13.89
C ALA A 313 8.15 -12.36 -13.97
N VAL A 314 7.32 -12.55 -14.99
CA VAL A 314 6.14 -11.71 -15.24
C VAL A 314 4.88 -12.47 -14.80
N LEU A 315 4.05 -11.83 -13.99
CA LEU A 315 2.76 -12.33 -13.54
C LEU A 315 1.66 -11.50 -14.18
N GLY A 316 0.70 -12.13 -14.84
CA GLY A 316 -0.30 -11.41 -15.64
C GLY A 316 -1.66 -12.08 -15.67
N PHE A 317 -2.67 -11.35 -16.14
CA PHE A 317 -4.04 -11.85 -16.19
C PHE A 317 -4.25 -12.91 -17.28
N ASN A 318 -3.52 -12.82 -18.40
CA ASN A 318 -3.72 -13.67 -19.56
C ASN A 318 -2.40 -14.26 -20.08
N GLY A 319 -2.29 -15.59 -20.03
CA GLY A 319 -1.13 -16.32 -20.57
C GLY A 319 -1.12 -16.51 -22.09
N ASN A 320 -2.19 -16.15 -22.81
CA ASN A 320 -2.24 -16.30 -24.26
C ASN A 320 -1.57 -15.12 -24.97
N LYS A 321 -0.34 -15.37 -25.47
CA LYS A 321 0.50 -14.41 -26.21
C LYS A 321 -0.20 -13.72 -27.39
N ALA A 322 -1.18 -14.37 -28.02
CA ALA A 322 -1.91 -13.78 -29.13
C ALA A 322 -2.86 -12.64 -28.71
N THR A 323 -3.14 -12.52 -27.41
CA THR A 323 -4.19 -11.63 -26.87
C THR A 323 -3.74 -10.80 -25.67
N ASN A 324 -2.55 -11.01 -25.13
CA ASN A 324 -2.02 -10.31 -23.96
C ASN A 324 -0.95 -9.24 -24.29
N GLY A 325 -0.85 -8.83 -25.56
CA GLY A 325 0.21 -7.94 -26.02
C GLY A 325 1.52 -8.64 -26.40
N ASN A 326 1.53 -9.98 -26.46
CA ASN A 326 2.71 -10.82 -26.74
C ASN A 326 3.75 -10.83 -25.60
N VAL A 327 3.25 -10.92 -24.36
CA VAL A 327 4.06 -11.02 -23.13
C VAL A 327 4.22 -12.49 -22.72
N ASP A 328 5.43 -12.89 -22.34
CA ASP A 328 5.71 -14.22 -21.75
C ASP A 328 5.35 -14.22 -20.26
N ILE A 329 4.15 -14.70 -19.93
CA ILE A 329 3.64 -14.77 -18.55
C ILE A 329 4.12 -16.05 -17.87
N ALA A 330 4.85 -15.89 -16.77
CA ALA A 330 5.33 -16.97 -15.91
C ALA A 330 4.23 -17.52 -14.97
N TYR A 331 3.28 -16.67 -14.56
CA TYR A 331 2.12 -17.08 -13.77
C TYR A 331 0.86 -16.30 -14.17
N VAL A 332 -0.21 -17.03 -14.45
CA VAL A 332 -1.52 -16.43 -14.74
C VAL A 332 -2.30 -16.28 -13.44
N TYR A 333 -2.50 -15.04 -12.99
CA TYR A 333 -3.26 -14.78 -11.77
C TYR A 333 -4.79 -14.81 -12.03
N PRO A 334 -5.61 -15.12 -11.01
CA PRO A 334 -7.06 -15.22 -11.18
C PRO A 334 -7.70 -13.85 -11.40
N SER A 335 -8.89 -13.81 -11.99
CA SER A 335 -9.64 -12.58 -12.25
C SER A 335 -10.12 -11.82 -11.01
N SER A 336 -9.93 -12.41 -9.83
CA SER A 336 -10.15 -11.77 -8.54
C SER A 336 -9.01 -10.84 -8.15
N PHE A 337 -7.89 -10.85 -8.89
CA PHE A 337 -6.79 -9.88 -8.78
C PHE A 337 -6.80 -8.96 -10.00
N GLN A 338 -6.77 -7.66 -9.79
CA GLN A 338 -6.81 -6.65 -10.85
C GLN A 338 -5.86 -5.50 -10.50
N LEU A 339 -5.25 -4.91 -11.52
CA LEU A 339 -4.49 -3.68 -11.37
C LEU A 339 -5.39 -2.48 -11.67
N ALA A 340 -5.38 -1.48 -10.79
CA ALA A 340 -6.16 -0.26 -10.96
C ALA A 340 -5.41 0.75 -11.84
N ASN A 341 -6.16 1.45 -12.70
CA ASN A 341 -5.63 2.56 -13.51
C ASN A 341 -5.39 3.85 -12.69
N GLY A 342 -5.89 3.85 -11.45
CA GLY A 342 -5.75 4.95 -10.48
C GLY A 342 -4.67 4.62 -9.45
N SER A 343 -5.01 4.82 -8.19
CA SER A 343 -4.18 4.31 -7.10
C SER A 343 -4.43 2.83 -6.86
N ASP A 344 -3.39 2.11 -6.46
CA ASP A 344 -3.42 0.67 -6.21
C ASP A 344 -2.20 0.26 -5.38
N GLU A 345 -2.20 -0.98 -4.91
CA GLU A 345 -1.06 -1.54 -4.20
C GLU A 345 -0.78 -2.99 -4.68
N ILE A 346 0.49 -3.38 -4.67
CA ILE A 346 0.92 -4.77 -4.86
C ILE A 346 1.81 -5.14 -3.68
N ILE A 347 1.33 -6.03 -2.82
CA ILE A 347 2.08 -6.60 -1.70
C ILE A 347 2.41 -8.05 -2.02
N MET A 348 3.68 -8.41 -1.87
CA MET A 348 4.19 -9.75 -2.04
C MET A 348 4.56 -10.34 -0.68
N LEU A 349 3.90 -11.43 -0.29
CA LEU A 349 4.19 -12.20 0.92
C LEU A 349 4.79 -13.56 0.55
N ASP A 350 5.79 -14.03 1.29
CA ASP A 350 6.34 -15.37 1.13
C ASP A 350 5.40 -16.47 1.66
N GLY A 351 5.81 -17.73 1.54
CA GLY A 351 5.04 -18.88 2.05
C GLY A 351 4.86 -18.93 3.57
N SER A 352 5.55 -18.06 4.32
CA SER A 352 5.41 -17.87 5.77
C SER A 352 4.57 -16.63 6.11
N ASN A 353 3.96 -15.98 5.13
CA ASN A 353 3.26 -14.69 5.23
C ASN A 353 4.16 -13.54 5.70
N VAL A 354 5.46 -13.59 5.39
CA VAL A 354 6.39 -12.48 5.60
C VAL A 354 6.42 -11.64 4.33
N GLU A 355 6.26 -10.34 4.47
CA GLU A 355 6.38 -9.42 3.35
C GLU A 355 7.78 -9.45 2.75
N VAL A 356 7.81 -9.73 1.44
CA VAL A 356 8.99 -9.76 0.58
C VAL A 356 9.20 -8.36 0.03
N ASP A 357 8.15 -7.79 -0.54
CA ASP A 357 8.19 -6.51 -1.22
C ASP A 357 6.79 -5.92 -1.39
N ARG A 358 6.73 -4.61 -1.64
CA ARG A 358 5.50 -3.84 -1.81
C ARG A 358 5.73 -2.68 -2.77
N VAL A 359 4.71 -2.35 -3.55
CA VAL A 359 4.62 -1.09 -4.30
C VAL A 359 3.23 -0.51 -4.11
N TYR A 360 3.15 0.70 -3.59
CA TYR A 360 1.97 1.56 -3.71
C TYR A 360 2.16 2.52 -4.88
N TYR A 361 1.15 2.70 -5.72
CA TYR A 361 1.18 3.66 -6.82
C TYR A 361 -0.10 4.48 -6.91
N SER A 362 -0.02 5.62 -7.62
CA SER A 362 -1.13 6.55 -7.85
C SER A 362 -1.47 6.66 -9.33
N GLY A 363 -2.59 7.29 -9.70
CA GLY A 363 -2.96 7.45 -11.12
C GLY A 363 -1.91 8.16 -11.99
N THR A 364 -1.03 8.99 -11.42
CA THR A 364 0.07 9.64 -12.17
C THR A 364 1.23 8.70 -12.52
N PHE A 365 1.33 7.57 -11.82
CA PHE A 365 2.25 6.47 -12.13
C PHE A 365 1.81 5.72 -13.39
N VAL A 366 0.51 5.67 -13.67
CA VAL A 366 -0.07 4.86 -14.74
C VAL A 366 -0.11 5.67 -16.04
N VAL A 367 0.60 5.17 -17.07
CA VAL A 367 0.57 5.75 -18.41
C VAL A 367 -0.10 4.77 -19.37
N SER A 368 -1.18 5.19 -20.04
CA SER A 368 -1.87 4.31 -20.99
C SER A 368 -0.92 3.88 -22.11
N GLY A 369 -0.82 2.56 -22.30
CA GLY A 369 0.04 1.94 -23.30
C GLY A 369 1.52 1.86 -22.94
N SER A 370 1.90 2.16 -21.70
CA SER A 370 3.26 2.02 -21.20
C SER A 370 3.23 1.38 -19.82
N SER A 371 4.08 0.38 -19.60
CA SER A 371 4.42 -0.02 -18.24
C SER A 371 5.22 1.10 -17.57
N THR A 372 5.17 1.11 -16.25
CA THR A 372 6.02 1.95 -15.41
C THR A 372 7.02 1.05 -14.71
N ALA A 373 8.30 1.36 -14.87
CA ALA A 373 9.42 0.52 -14.45
C ALA A 373 10.34 1.24 -13.46
N LEU A 374 10.89 0.47 -12.53
CA LEU A 374 11.84 0.92 -11.53
C LEU A 374 13.21 1.12 -12.21
N LYS A 375 13.75 2.34 -12.19
CA LYS A 375 14.99 2.73 -12.90
C LYS A 375 16.19 1.82 -12.63
N SER A 376 16.24 1.24 -11.43
CA SER A 376 17.24 0.26 -11.04
C SER A 376 16.71 -0.62 -9.91
N PRO A 377 16.89 -1.96 -9.96
CA PRO A 377 16.43 -2.87 -8.91
C PRO A 377 17.01 -2.63 -7.51
N GLY A 378 18.08 -1.83 -7.38
CA GLY A 378 18.66 -1.45 -6.08
C GLY A 378 18.08 -0.16 -5.49
N LEU A 379 17.15 0.49 -6.18
CA LEU A 379 16.46 1.68 -5.68
C LEU A 379 15.25 1.28 -4.84
N ASP A 380 14.84 2.17 -3.94
CA ASP A 380 13.59 2.02 -3.19
C ASP A 380 12.41 2.10 -4.15
N ASN A 381 11.68 1.01 -4.27
CA ASN A 381 10.52 0.88 -5.14
C ASN A 381 9.24 1.47 -4.53
N ASN A 382 9.28 1.92 -3.27
CA ASN A 382 8.22 2.73 -2.65
C ASN A 382 8.36 4.23 -2.94
N VAL A 383 9.50 4.64 -3.51
CA VAL A 383 9.71 6.04 -3.90
C VAL A 383 9.32 6.21 -5.37
N LEU A 384 8.15 6.80 -5.63
CA LEU A 384 7.61 6.96 -6.99
C LEU A 384 8.55 7.68 -7.97
N SER A 385 9.44 8.56 -7.50
CA SER A 385 10.44 9.22 -8.36
C SER A 385 11.54 8.29 -8.88
N ASN A 386 11.68 7.09 -8.31
CA ASN A 386 12.59 6.05 -8.79
C ASN A 386 11.99 5.25 -9.95
N TRP A 387 10.74 5.52 -10.30
CA TRP A 387 10.06 4.89 -11.43
C TRP A 387 10.01 5.82 -12.64
N CYS A 388 9.85 5.24 -13.82
CA CYS A 388 9.57 5.96 -15.05
C CYS A 388 8.71 5.11 -15.99
N ALA A 389 7.88 5.79 -16.79
CA ALA A 389 7.15 5.13 -17.86
C ALA A 389 8.10 4.68 -18.96
N GLU A 390 7.92 3.46 -19.42
CA GLU A 390 8.67 2.91 -20.53
C GLU A 390 8.28 3.61 -21.83
N THR A 391 9.28 3.86 -22.68
CA THR A 391 9.13 4.65 -23.92
C THR A 391 9.39 3.85 -25.18
N THR A 392 9.82 2.59 -25.02
CA THR A 392 10.17 1.71 -26.12
C THR A 392 9.33 0.43 -26.06
N PRO A 393 8.77 -0.03 -27.20
CA PRO A 393 8.11 -1.32 -27.25
C PRO A 393 9.13 -2.45 -27.12
N TRP A 394 8.79 -3.47 -26.32
CA TRP A 394 9.60 -4.69 -26.27
C TRP A 394 9.55 -5.43 -27.62
N THR A 395 10.48 -6.36 -27.80
CA THR A 395 10.55 -7.16 -29.02
C THR A 395 9.26 -7.97 -29.22
N GLY A 396 8.52 -7.66 -30.28
CA GLY A 396 7.27 -8.33 -30.61
C GLY A 396 6.04 -7.77 -29.89
N SER A 397 6.15 -6.64 -29.19
CA SER A 397 4.99 -5.94 -28.61
C SER A 397 3.90 -5.73 -29.65
N ALA A 398 2.64 -5.82 -29.21
CA ALA A 398 1.47 -5.48 -30.01
C ALA A 398 1.25 -3.95 -30.16
N GLY A 399 2.01 -3.12 -29.45
CA GLY A 399 1.92 -1.66 -29.52
C GLY A 399 2.24 -0.91 -28.23
N ASP A 400 2.22 -1.61 -27.09
CA ASP A 400 2.55 -1.03 -25.78
C ASP A 400 4.07 -0.98 -25.55
N ASN A 401 4.51 -0.05 -24.71
CA ASN A 401 5.90 0.11 -24.28
C ASN A 401 6.17 -0.67 -23.00
N GLY A 402 7.40 -1.18 -22.86
CA GLY A 402 7.81 -1.95 -21.70
C GLY A 402 9.04 -2.81 -21.93
N SER A 403 9.46 -3.50 -20.89
CA SER A 403 10.59 -4.42 -20.88
C SER A 403 10.31 -5.82 -20.29
N PRO A 404 9.11 -6.42 -20.46
CA PRO A 404 8.78 -7.68 -19.78
C PRO A 404 9.80 -8.78 -20.03
N GLY A 405 10.24 -9.40 -18.94
CA GLY A 405 11.27 -10.43 -18.84
C GLY A 405 12.70 -9.89 -18.89
N LYS A 406 12.94 -8.58 -18.80
CA LYS A 406 14.24 -7.95 -18.99
C LYS A 406 14.43 -6.75 -18.05
N ALA A 407 15.69 -6.33 -17.92
CA ALA A 407 15.99 -5.08 -17.24
C ALA A 407 15.33 -3.89 -17.96
N THR A 408 14.81 -2.95 -17.17
CA THR A 408 14.24 -1.69 -17.66
C THR A 408 15.22 -0.90 -18.53
N VAL A 409 14.67 -0.11 -19.45
CA VAL A 409 15.43 0.82 -20.28
C VAL A 409 15.14 2.29 -19.94
N CYS A 410 14.16 2.54 -19.06
CA CYS A 410 13.86 3.89 -18.61
C CYS A 410 14.91 4.35 -17.57
N GLN A 411 15.35 5.62 -17.66
CA GLN A 411 16.42 6.20 -16.84
C GLN A 411 16.02 7.58 -16.34
#